data_AF-A0A1A6B8H3-F1
#
_entry.id   AF-A0A1A6B8H3-F1
#
_cell.length_a   1.000
_cell.length_b   1.000
_cell.length_c   1.000
_cell.angle_alpha   90.00
_cell.angle_beta   90.00
_cell.angle_gamma   90.00
#
_symmetry.space_group_name_H-M   'P 1'
#
loop_
_entity.id
_entity.type
_entity.pdbx_description
1 polymer ?
#
loop_
_entity_poly.entity_id
_entity_poly.type
_entity_poly.pdbx_seq_one_letter_code
_entity_poly.pdbx_strand_id
1 'polypeptide(L)'
;MWVYNGRAYDLSEWIAKHPGGAFFIGRTKNRDITSIIHAYHKNPEGIERLLERYALDRDARPGDVHPKCNAPEFLFKEDFNSWRDTPRYRFDNKDDLLHRVKARLRQPQLAARIKKMDRLFNIVVAGLAVAYVAVQAMRIAAPQWMPLPLFIIAMVLLRCSLAGFGHYAVHRRQKGLNRVFANAFDINYVALGLVTADGHTLLHHPHTQSEVDIKKNVFTMMMRLPCLLRVPVHTIHKFGHLVTGMPIRIVDVLRITRKIGVTEVYGTWRNAIPHFAGSVALRLLLIGELVTYALAGDFLSWATQFVATLWISTFLIVSSHDFEEDTDEHAADDADPQDWGIHQLTEAYDLKVIGNRYVD
;
A
#
# COMPACT_ATOMS: atom_id res chain seq x y z
N MET A 1 -6.03 18.22 12.80
CA MET A 1 -6.57 17.64 14.04
C MET A 1 -6.81 16.15 13.82
N TRP A 2 -6.57 15.35 14.86
CA TRP A 2 -6.57 13.89 14.87
C TRP A 2 -7.32 13.42 16.12
N VAL A 3 -7.94 12.24 16.04
CA VAL A 3 -8.62 11.62 17.19
C VAL A 3 -7.84 10.41 17.65
N TYR A 4 -7.62 10.29 18.96
CA TYR A 4 -7.00 9.12 19.59
C TYR A 4 -7.66 8.83 20.93
N ASN A 5 -8.12 7.59 21.13
CA ASN A 5 -8.88 7.18 22.33
C ASN A 5 -10.02 8.16 22.68
N GLY A 6 -10.76 8.64 21.66
CA GLY A 6 -11.87 9.56 21.84
C GLY A 6 -11.49 11.01 22.19
N ARG A 7 -10.20 11.36 22.28
CA ARG A 7 -9.72 12.74 22.54
C ARG A 7 -9.20 13.40 21.27
N ALA A 8 -9.24 14.74 21.23
CA ALA A 8 -8.79 15.52 20.09
C ALA A 8 -7.35 16.04 20.26
N TYR A 9 -6.56 15.98 19.18
CA TYR A 9 -5.14 16.37 19.14
C TYR A 9 -4.82 17.22 17.90
N ASP A 10 -3.83 18.11 18.02
CA ASP A 10 -3.25 18.82 16.88
C ASP A 10 -1.79 18.43 16.62
N LEU A 11 -1.60 17.52 15.67
CA LEU A 11 -0.30 16.99 15.29
C LEU A 11 0.39 17.78 14.17
N SER A 12 -0.10 18.98 13.82
CA SER A 12 0.41 19.75 12.68
C SER A 12 1.93 19.98 12.75
N GLU A 13 2.46 20.33 13.92
CA GLU A 13 3.91 20.50 14.12
C GLU A 13 4.70 19.19 14.14
N TRP A 14 4.02 18.06 14.37
CA TRP A 14 4.62 16.73 14.41
C TRP A 14 4.73 16.09 13.03
N ILE A 15 3.93 16.52 12.05
CA ILE A 15 3.91 15.98 10.68
C ILE A 15 5.33 15.84 10.12
N ALA A 16 6.12 16.91 10.18
CA ALA A 16 7.46 16.95 9.62
C ALA A 16 8.47 16.02 10.32
N LYS A 17 8.18 15.60 11.56
CA LYS A 17 9.07 14.86 12.45
C LYS A 17 8.71 13.37 12.52
N HIS A 18 7.55 12.98 11.98
CA HIS A 18 7.01 11.63 12.10
C HIS A 18 7.91 10.56 11.43
N PRO A 19 8.38 9.52 12.17
CA PRO A 19 9.28 8.50 11.62
C PRO A 19 8.67 7.61 10.53
N GLY A 20 7.34 7.46 10.51
CA GLY A 20 6.60 6.79 9.43
C GLY A 20 6.43 7.66 8.18
N GLY A 21 6.98 8.88 8.17
CA GLY A 21 6.92 9.81 7.05
C GLY A 21 5.81 10.84 7.23
N ALA A 22 6.06 12.03 6.68
CA ALA A 22 5.14 13.15 6.76
C ALA A 22 3.84 12.90 5.99
N PHE A 23 3.93 12.26 4.82
CA PHE A 23 2.75 11.89 4.03
C PHE A 23 1.78 11.02 4.83
N PHE A 24 2.30 9.98 5.49
CA PHE A 24 1.48 9.02 6.24
C PHE A 24 0.66 9.73 7.33
N ILE A 25 1.30 10.52 8.19
CA ILE A 25 0.62 11.24 9.28
C ILE A 25 -0.23 12.42 8.77
N GLY A 26 0.20 13.10 7.70
CA GLY A 26 -0.59 14.16 7.07
C GLY A 26 -1.89 13.62 6.46
N ARG A 27 -1.87 12.43 5.86
CA ARG A 27 -3.06 11.77 5.31
C ARG A 27 -4.05 11.30 6.37
N THR A 28 -3.61 11.09 7.62
CA THR A 28 -4.51 10.73 8.73
C THR A 28 -5.15 11.94 9.41
N LYS A 29 -4.91 13.17 8.93
CA LYS A 29 -5.62 14.36 9.42
C LYS A 29 -7.13 14.14 9.33
N ASN A 30 -7.88 14.53 10.36
CA ASN A 30 -9.32 14.31 10.48
C ASN A 30 -9.71 12.82 10.44
N ARG A 31 -8.90 11.94 11.04
CA ARG A 31 -9.24 10.54 11.27
C ARG A 31 -9.06 10.17 12.74
N ASP A 32 -9.76 9.12 13.15
CA ASP A 32 -9.39 8.36 14.35
C ASP A 32 -8.17 7.49 14.01
N ILE A 33 -7.08 7.71 14.75
CA ILE A 33 -5.80 7.02 14.56
C ILE A 33 -5.53 5.98 15.65
N THR A 34 -6.52 5.63 16.48
CA THR A 34 -6.40 4.68 17.59
C THR A 34 -5.89 3.33 17.09
N SER A 35 -6.61 2.69 16.16
CA SER A 35 -6.21 1.40 15.60
C SER A 35 -4.84 1.46 14.92
N ILE A 36 -4.53 2.55 14.22
CA ILE A 36 -3.23 2.76 13.55
C ILE A 36 -2.09 2.82 14.57
N ILE A 37 -2.26 3.58 15.66
CA ILE A 37 -1.23 3.70 16.70
C ILE A 37 -0.98 2.36 17.34
N HIS A 38 -2.04 1.67 17.76
CA HIS A 38 -1.90 0.39 18.43
C HIS A 38 -1.37 -0.70 17.49
N ALA A 39 -1.85 -0.81 16.25
CA ALA A 39 -1.38 -1.83 15.32
C ALA A 39 0.09 -1.64 14.92
N TYR A 40 0.51 -0.42 14.59
CA TYR A 40 1.77 -0.20 13.88
C TYR A 40 2.97 0.08 14.80
N HIS A 41 2.73 0.46 16.06
CA HIS A 41 3.79 0.82 16.96
C HIS A 41 4.14 -0.33 17.90
N LYS A 42 5.43 -0.65 17.97
CA LYS A 42 5.96 -1.62 18.93
C LYS A 42 5.72 -1.21 20.39
N ASN A 43 5.61 0.09 20.67
CA ASN A 43 5.40 0.68 22.00
C ASN A 43 4.35 1.80 21.92
N PRO A 44 3.04 1.47 21.86
CA PRO A 44 1.96 2.46 21.81
C PRO A 44 1.94 3.41 23.00
N GLU A 45 2.25 2.93 24.21
CA GLU A 45 2.26 3.73 25.44
C GLU A 45 3.29 4.87 25.38
N GLY A 46 4.42 4.64 24.71
CA GLY A 46 5.40 5.68 24.44
C GLY A 46 4.91 6.74 23.44
N ILE A 47 4.02 6.35 22.51
CA ILE A 47 3.39 7.26 21.56
C ILE A 47 2.30 8.09 22.24
N GLU A 48 1.52 7.49 23.12
CA GLU A 48 0.50 8.19 23.92
C GLU A 48 1.10 9.36 24.72
N ARG A 49 2.21 9.12 25.45
CA ARG A 49 2.93 10.21 26.15
C ARG A 49 3.41 11.31 25.22
N LEU A 50 3.76 10.96 23.98
CA LEU A 50 4.15 11.94 22.98
C LEU A 50 2.94 12.74 22.49
N LEU A 51 1.78 12.10 22.32
CA LEU A 51 0.53 12.72 21.89
C LEU A 51 -0.01 13.72 22.89
N GLU A 52 0.13 13.48 24.20
CA GLU A 52 -0.35 14.41 25.26
C GLU A 52 0.23 15.82 25.09
N ARG A 53 1.43 15.97 24.52
CA ARG A 53 2.02 17.30 24.22
C ARG A 53 1.27 18.10 23.15
N TYR A 54 0.37 17.45 22.42
CA TYR A 54 -0.42 17.99 21.34
C TYR A 54 -1.92 17.89 21.62
N ALA A 55 -2.31 17.57 22.86
CA ALA A 55 -3.70 17.48 23.26
C ALA A 55 -4.39 18.84 23.15
N LEU A 56 -5.65 18.84 22.72
CA LEU A 56 -6.51 20.03 22.71
C LEU A 56 -7.40 20.13 23.97
N ASP A 57 -7.13 19.29 24.97
CA ASP A 57 -7.83 19.20 26.25
C ASP A 57 -9.35 19.13 26.13
N ARG A 58 -9.83 18.39 25.13
CA ARG A 58 -11.25 18.12 24.90
C ARG A 58 -11.49 16.75 24.29
N ASP A 59 -12.71 16.25 24.48
CA ASP A 59 -13.20 15.09 23.75
C ASP A 59 -13.36 15.40 22.26
N ALA A 60 -13.20 14.36 21.46
CA ALA A 60 -13.47 14.39 20.04
C ALA A 60 -14.98 14.50 19.78
N ARG A 61 -15.33 15.18 18.69
CA ARG A 61 -16.69 15.42 18.23
C ARG A 61 -16.87 14.81 16.83
N PRO A 62 -18.09 14.50 16.38
CA PRO A 62 -18.30 13.95 15.03
C PRO A 62 -17.68 14.80 13.91
N GLY A 63 -17.76 16.13 14.01
CA GLY A 63 -17.16 17.05 13.03
C GLY A 63 -15.62 17.04 13.00
N ASP A 64 -14.99 16.34 13.95
CA ASP A 64 -13.55 16.22 14.00
C ASP A 64 -13.01 15.18 12.99
N VAL A 65 -13.85 14.21 12.62
CA VAL A 65 -13.52 13.11 11.72
C VAL A 65 -14.19 13.35 10.37
N HIS A 66 -13.42 13.22 9.29
CA HIS A 66 -13.95 13.37 7.94
C HIS A 66 -14.82 12.14 7.59
N PRO A 67 -16.09 12.29 7.17
CA PRO A 67 -17.04 11.18 7.05
C PRO A 67 -16.56 10.05 6.14
N LYS A 68 -15.83 10.35 5.06
CA LYS A 68 -15.23 9.36 4.15
C LYS A 68 -13.71 9.18 4.29
N CYS A 69 -13.14 9.41 5.47
CA CYS A 69 -11.69 9.27 5.74
C CYS A 69 -10.78 10.03 4.75
N ASN A 70 -11.19 11.19 4.21
CA ASN A 70 -10.47 11.88 3.11
C ASN A 70 -10.19 11.03 1.85
N ALA A 71 -10.92 9.95 1.64
CA ALA A 71 -10.86 9.13 0.44
C ALA A 71 -12.07 9.45 -0.49
N PRO A 72 -11.97 9.16 -1.80
CA PRO A 72 -13.06 9.42 -2.73
C PRO A 72 -14.38 8.76 -2.31
N GLU A 73 -15.49 9.50 -2.40
CA GLU A 73 -16.78 9.06 -1.87
C GLU A 73 -17.31 7.77 -2.54
N PHE A 74 -17.02 7.59 -3.84
CA PHE A 74 -17.44 6.42 -4.61
C PHE A 74 -16.86 5.08 -4.11
N LEU A 75 -15.87 5.12 -3.20
CA LEU A 75 -15.29 3.93 -2.59
C LEU A 75 -16.10 3.39 -1.40
N PHE A 76 -17.08 4.15 -0.92
CA PHE A 76 -17.90 3.81 0.24
C PHE A 76 -19.38 3.69 -0.13
N LYS A 77 -20.15 3.02 0.72
CA LYS A 77 -21.63 3.09 0.67
C LYS A 77 -22.10 4.53 0.87
N GLU A 78 -23.28 4.85 0.34
CA GLU A 78 -23.83 6.20 0.37
C GLU A 78 -23.95 6.74 1.81
N ASP A 79 -24.52 5.93 2.70
CA ASP A 79 -24.78 6.23 4.11
C ASP A 79 -23.57 6.08 5.05
N PHE A 80 -22.44 5.56 4.56
CA PHE A 80 -21.24 5.33 5.35
C PHE A 80 -20.72 6.62 6.01
N ASN A 81 -20.39 6.55 7.29
CA ASN A 81 -19.79 7.61 8.08
C ASN A 81 -18.70 7.04 9.00
N SER A 82 -17.45 7.41 8.76
CA SER A 82 -16.29 6.92 9.51
C SER A 82 -16.31 7.20 11.02
N TRP A 83 -17.06 8.19 11.52
CA TRP A 83 -17.23 8.39 12.96
C TRP A 83 -18.05 7.24 13.60
N ARG A 84 -19.05 6.74 12.87
CA ARG A 84 -19.99 5.71 13.31
C ARG A 84 -19.53 4.30 12.93
N ASP A 85 -19.06 4.15 11.70
CA ASP A 85 -18.90 2.84 11.03
C ASP A 85 -17.46 2.32 11.06
N THR A 86 -16.50 3.11 11.58
CA THR A 86 -15.13 2.60 11.77
C THR A 86 -15.09 1.61 12.95
N PRO A 87 -14.58 0.38 12.76
CA PRO A 87 -14.48 -0.59 13.83
C PRO A 87 -13.68 -0.07 15.03
N ARG A 88 -14.18 -0.36 16.23
CA ARG A 88 -13.53 -0.02 17.50
C ARG A 88 -13.05 -1.31 18.16
N TYR A 89 -11.76 -1.34 18.47
CA TYR A 89 -11.10 -2.47 19.09
C TYR A 89 -10.70 -2.13 20.53
N ARG A 90 -10.65 -3.15 21.38
CA ARG A 90 -10.11 -3.06 22.73
C ARG A 90 -8.60 -3.18 22.69
N PHE A 91 -7.91 -2.18 23.21
CA PHE A 91 -6.44 -2.16 23.33
C PHE A 91 -5.95 -2.05 24.79
N ASP A 92 -6.87 -2.09 25.74
CA ASP A 92 -6.64 -2.07 27.17
C ASP A 92 -6.22 -3.45 27.70
N ASN A 93 -6.72 -4.52 27.08
CA ASN A 93 -6.38 -5.90 27.43
C ASN A 93 -4.92 -6.26 27.07
N LYS A 94 -4.05 -6.38 28.07
CA LYS A 94 -2.62 -6.72 27.86
C LYS A 94 -2.36 -8.20 27.55
N ASP A 95 -3.36 -9.06 27.73
CA ASP A 95 -3.29 -10.49 27.44
C ASP A 95 -3.82 -10.85 26.03
N ASP A 96 -4.28 -9.85 25.27
CA ASP A 96 -4.74 -10.01 23.90
C ASP A 96 -3.63 -10.54 22.95
N LEU A 97 -4.00 -10.95 21.73
CA LEU A 97 -3.01 -11.49 20.80
C LEU A 97 -1.96 -10.45 20.37
N LEU A 98 -2.37 -9.21 20.13
CA LEU A 98 -1.50 -8.14 19.65
C LEU A 98 -0.37 -7.82 20.65
N HIS A 99 -0.68 -7.73 21.93
CA HIS A 99 0.28 -7.46 23.01
C HIS A 99 1.24 -8.64 23.19
N ARG A 100 0.74 -9.88 23.11
CA ARG A 100 1.58 -11.10 23.12
C ARG A 100 2.57 -11.11 21.94
N VAL A 101 2.11 -10.79 20.73
CA VAL A 101 2.97 -10.68 19.54
C VAL A 101 4.03 -9.57 19.73
N LYS A 102 3.65 -8.39 20.22
CA LYS A 102 4.61 -7.30 20.49
C LYS A 102 5.65 -7.69 21.54
N ALA A 103 5.25 -8.36 22.62
CA ALA A 103 6.17 -8.85 23.64
C ALA A 103 7.19 -9.82 23.03
N ARG A 104 6.73 -10.76 22.19
CA ARG A 104 7.59 -11.70 21.45
C ARG A 104 8.58 -10.98 20.53
N LEU A 105 8.11 -9.97 19.77
CA LEU A 105 8.94 -9.16 18.85
C LEU A 105 10.01 -8.33 19.55
N ARG A 106 9.88 -8.06 20.85
CA ARG A 106 10.88 -7.35 21.67
C ARG A 106 11.97 -8.26 22.23
N GLN A 107 11.81 -9.59 22.17
CA GLN A 107 12.83 -10.51 22.67
C GLN A 107 14.15 -10.33 21.89
N PRO A 108 15.31 -10.19 22.57
CA PRO A 108 16.57 -9.83 21.93
C PRO A 108 16.97 -10.75 20.77
N GLN A 109 16.78 -12.07 20.94
CA GLN A 109 17.11 -13.07 19.92
C GLN A 109 16.27 -12.89 18.65
N LEU A 110 14.94 -12.70 18.78
CA LEU A 110 14.06 -12.50 17.64
C LEU A 110 14.32 -11.14 16.98
N ALA A 111 14.50 -10.09 17.77
CA ALA A 111 14.84 -8.76 17.26
C ALA A 111 16.15 -8.77 16.44
N ALA A 112 17.18 -9.47 16.93
CA ALA A 112 18.44 -9.66 16.21
C ALA A 112 18.26 -10.46 14.92
N ARG A 113 17.46 -11.54 14.96
CA ARG A 113 17.13 -12.33 13.77
C ARG A 113 16.40 -11.50 12.71
N ILE A 114 15.39 -10.72 13.10
CA ILE A 114 14.66 -9.82 12.20
C ILE A 114 15.63 -8.82 11.56
N LYS A 115 16.53 -8.20 12.34
CA LYS A 115 17.53 -7.27 11.81
C LYS A 115 18.49 -7.94 10.80
N LYS A 116 18.89 -9.19 11.05
CA LYS A 116 19.71 -9.96 10.11
C LYS A 116 18.95 -10.24 8.81
N MET A 117 17.69 -10.68 8.90
CA MET A 117 16.85 -10.95 7.75
C MET A 117 16.54 -9.68 6.95
N ASP A 118 16.30 -8.56 7.63
CA ASP A 118 16.08 -7.25 7.01
C ASP A 118 17.30 -6.79 6.19
N ARG A 119 18.51 -7.02 6.71
CA ARG A 119 19.76 -6.76 5.98
C ARG A 119 19.90 -7.67 4.76
N LEU A 120 19.68 -8.97 4.92
CA LEU A 120 19.77 -9.92 3.82
C LEU A 120 18.76 -9.58 2.72
N PHE A 121 17.52 -9.26 3.10
CA PHE A 121 16.48 -8.81 2.19
C PHE A 121 16.94 -7.60 1.36
N ASN A 122 17.55 -6.59 2.00
CA ASN A 122 18.06 -5.42 1.28
C ASN A 122 19.19 -5.77 0.29
N ILE A 123 20.08 -6.71 0.63
CA ILE A 123 21.14 -7.18 -0.28
C ILE A 123 20.52 -7.88 -1.49
N VAL A 124 19.54 -8.77 -1.27
CA VAL A 124 18.83 -9.48 -2.34
C VAL A 124 18.13 -8.48 -3.26
N VAL A 125 17.42 -7.50 -2.70
CA VAL A 125 16.74 -6.45 -3.48
C VAL A 125 17.72 -5.65 -4.34
N ALA A 126 18.89 -5.30 -3.79
CA ALA A 126 19.92 -4.62 -4.59
C ALA A 126 20.39 -5.48 -5.76
N GLY A 127 20.58 -6.79 -5.54
CA GLY A 127 20.88 -7.75 -6.60
C GLY A 127 19.78 -7.85 -7.66
N LEU A 128 18.51 -7.88 -7.23
CA LEU A 128 17.35 -7.88 -8.14
C LEU A 128 17.26 -6.60 -8.96
N ALA A 129 17.57 -5.43 -8.38
CA ALA A 129 17.59 -4.17 -9.11
C ALA A 129 18.70 -4.12 -10.16
N VAL A 130 19.88 -4.65 -9.86
CA VAL A 130 20.97 -4.80 -10.84
C VAL A 130 20.57 -5.77 -11.94
N ALA A 131 20.01 -6.94 -11.58
CA ALA A 131 19.54 -7.93 -12.54
C ALA A 131 18.43 -7.37 -13.45
N TYR A 132 17.51 -6.59 -12.91
CA TYR A 132 16.47 -5.88 -13.68
C TYR A 132 17.06 -5.01 -14.79
N VAL A 133 18.06 -4.19 -14.47
CA VAL A 133 18.73 -3.35 -15.47
C VAL A 133 19.52 -4.21 -16.46
N ALA A 134 20.26 -5.21 -15.97
CA ALA A 134 21.08 -6.07 -16.80
C ALA A 134 20.27 -6.90 -17.81
N VAL A 135 19.13 -7.46 -17.41
CA VAL A 135 18.24 -8.24 -18.29
C VAL A 135 17.67 -7.37 -19.41
N GLN A 136 17.23 -6.15 -19.10
CA GLN A 136 16.75 -5.20 -20.12
C GLN A 136 17.87 -4.80 -21.07
N ALA A 137 19.04 -4.44 -20.54
CA ALA A 137 20.20 -4.07 -21.35
C ALA A 137 20.65 -5.22 -22.27
N MET A 138 20.67 -6.46 -21.76
CA MET A 138 21.01 -7.64 -22.56
C MET A 138 19.99 -7.90 -23.67
N ARG A 139 18.69 -7.74 -23.38
CA ARG A 139 17.65 -7.90 -24.39
C ARG A 139 17.81 -6.90 -25.55
N ILE A 140 18.15 -5.66 -25.25
CA ILE A 140 18.33 -4.60 -26.26
C ILE A 140 19.66 -4.76 -27.02
N ALA A 141 20.76 -4.99 -26.31
CA ALA A 141 22.10 -4.99 -26.90
C ALA A 141 22.47 -6.32 -27.60
N ALA A 142 21.91 -7.43 -27.15
CA ALA A 142 22.26 -8.76 -27.61
C ALA A 142 21.04 -9.71 -27.61
N PRO A 143 19.98 -9.42 -28.38
CA PRO A 143 18.72 -10.15 -28.37
C PRO A 143 18.87 -11.66 -28.65
N GLN A 144 19.92 -12.07 -29.37
CA GLN A 144 20.25 -13.46 -29.64
C GLN A 144 20.63 -14.25 -28.38
N TRP A 145 21.17 -13.59 -27.34
CA TRP A 145 21.50 -14.20 -26.05
C TRP A 145 20.32 -14.22 -25.08
N MET A 146 19.27 -13.47 -25.38
CA MET A 146 18.09 -13.32 -24.53
C MET A 146 16.81 -13.54 -25.36
N PRO A 147 16.47 -14.81 -25.65
CA PRO A 147 15.25 -15.15 -26.37
C PRO A 147 14.02 -14.56 -25.66
N LEU A 148 13.01 -14.20 -26.46
CA LEU A 148 11.84 -13.48 -25.96
C LEU A 148 11.18 -14.19 -24.76
N PRO A 149 10.90 -15.51 -24.77
CA PRO A 149 10.26 -16.17 -23.62
C PRO A 149 11.08 -16.07 -22.33
N LEU A 150 12.40 -16.21 -22.41
CA LEU A 150 13.29 -16.10 -21.25
C LEU A 150 13.30 -14.67 -20.68
N PHE A 151 13.33 -13.68 -21.58
CA PHE A 151 13.19 -12.27 -21.21
C PHE A 151 11.88 -12.01 -20.46
N ILE A 152 10.75 -12.51 -20.96
CA ILE A 152 9.44 -12.31 -20.32
C ILE A 152 9.41 -12.91 -18.92
N ILE A 153 9.83 -14.17 -18.77
CA ILE A 153 9.87 -14.83 -17.46
C ILE A 153 10.76 -14.05 -16.48
N ALA A 154 11.96 -13.68 -16.92
CA ALA A 154 12.88 -12.90 -16.09
C ALA A 154 12.27 -11.56 -15.67
N MET A 155 11.67 -10.81 -16.61
CA MET A 155 11.07 -9.51 -16.32
C MET A 155 9.88 -9.61 -15.38
N VAL A 156 9.01 -10.60 -15.53
CA VAL A 156 7.90 -10.83 -14.59
C VAL A 156 8.45 -11.08 -13.19
N LEU A 157 9.39 -12.01 -13.03
CA LEU A 157 9.95 -12.36 -11.72
C LEU A 157 10.63 -11.15 -11.06
N LEU A 158 11.43 -10.39 -11.83
CA LEU A 158 12.15 -9.22 -11.35
C LEU A 158 11.18 -8.10 -10.95
N ARG A 159 10.18 -7.79 -11.78
CA ARG A 159 9.19 -6.75 -11.47
C ARG A 159 8.32 -7.12 -10.28
N CYS A 160 7.79 -8.35 -10.24
CA CYS A 160 6.98 -8.81 -9.10
C CYS A 160 7.79 -8.77 -7.80
N SER A 161 9.06 -9.19 -7.83
CA SER A 161 9.93 -9.18 -6.64
C SER A 161 10.26 -7.76 -6.18
N LEU A 162 10.57 -6.85 -7.12
CA LEU A 162 10.83 -5.43 -6.81
C LEU A 162 9.57 -4.71 -6.33
N ALA A 163 8.39 -5.07 -6.85
CA ALA A 163 7.12 -4.61 -6.31
C ALA A 163 6.90 -5.12 -4.88
N GLY A 164 7.22 -6.38 -4.60
CA GLY A 164 7.22 -6.95 -3.24
C GLY A 164 8.12 -6.17 -2.27
N PHE A 165 9.30 -5.75 -2.73
CA PHE A 165 10.12 -4.81 -1.96
C PHE A 165 9.43 -3.47 -1.76
N GLY A 166 8.83 -2.88 -2.79
CA GLY A 166 8.08 -1.62 -2.68
C GLY A 166 6.96 -1.70 -1.64
N HIS A 167 6.20 -2.79 -1.63
CA HIS A 167 5.19 -3.10 -0.62
C HIS A 167 5.79 -3.18 0.78
N TYR A 168 6.91 -3.88 0.96
CA TYR A 168 7.58 -3.91 2.26
C TYR A 168 8.12 -2.53 2.68
N ALA A 169 8.61 -1.76 1.72
CA ALA A 169 9.17 -0.43 1.95
C ALA A 169 8.11 0.60 2.36
N VAL A 170 6.84 0.49 1.93
CA VAL A 170 5.77 1.39 2.43
C VAL A 170 5.50 1.19 3.93
N HIS A 171 5.69 -0.03 4.44
CA HIS A 171 5.52 -0.38 5.87
C HIS A 171 6.73 -0.07 6.75
N ARG A 172 7.89 0.22 6.13
CA ARG A 172 9.10 0.59 6.85
C ARG A 172 9.08 2.07 7.26
N ARG A 173 9.99 2.41 8.18
CA ARG A 173 10.27 3.81 8.53
C ARG A 173 10.65 4.60 7.28
N GLN A 174 9.94 5.69 7.02
CA GLN A 174 10.16 6.53 5.84
C GLN A 174 11.30 7.53 6.08
N LYS A 175 12.52 7.01 6.22
CA LYS A 175 13.76 7.79 6.39
C LYS A 175 14.75 7.53 5.24
N GLY A 176 15.60 8.52 4.95
CA GLY A 176 16.64 8.41 3.92
C GLY A 176 16.05 8.06 2.54
N LEU A 177 16.67 7.08 1.88
CA LEU A 177 16.29 6.61 0.54
C LEU A 177 14.98 5.80 0.50
N ASN A 178 14.52 5.27 1.64
CA ASN A 178 13.25 4.53 1.68
C ASN A 178 12.06 5.39 1.21
N ARG A 179 12.12 6.71 1.44
CA ARG A 179 11.12 7.68 0.98
C ARG A 179 10.97 7.74 -0.55
N VAL A 180 12.04 7.39 -1.26
CA VAL A 180 12.06 7.33 -2.72
C VAL A 180 11.65 5.92 -3.15
N PHE A 181 12.33 4.91 -2.59
CA PHE A 181 12.22 3.52 -3.02
C PHE A 181 10.92 2.81 -2.65
N ALA A 182 10.13 3.34 -1.71
CA ALA A 182 8.77 2.84 -1.46
C ALA A 182 7.87 2.90 -2.71
N ASN A 183 8.18 3.80 -3.65
CA ASN A 183 7.47 3.87 -4.93
C ASN A 183 7.73 2.67 -5.83
N ALA A 184 8.77 1.85 -5.60
CA ALA A 184 9.05 0.64 -6.38
C ALA A 184 7.85 -0.32 -6.47
N PHE A 185 6.84 -0.15 -5.61
CA PHE A 185 5.58 -0.86 -5.68
C PHE A 185 4.88 -0.75 -7.06
N ASP A 186 5.03 0.37 -7.78
CA ASP A 186 4.34 0.58 -9.07
C ASP A 186 5.00 -0.14 -10.25
N ILE A 187 6.17 -0.76 -10.05
CA ILE A 187 6.93 -1.42 -11.12
C ILE A 187 6.17 -2.60 -11.76
N ASN A 188 5.10 -3.05 -11.09
CA ASN A 188 4.20 -4.12 -11.51
C ASN A 188 3.02 -3.68 -12.40
N TYR A 189 2.87 -2.38 -12.68
CA TYR A 189 1.79 -1.77 -13.46
C TYR A 189 0.37 -1.82 -12.86
N VAL A 190 0.16 -2.47 -11.72
CA VAL A 190 -1.18 -2.64 -11.14
C VAL A 190 -1.58 -1.43 -10.31
N ALA A 191 -0.67 -0.98 -9.44
CA ALA A 191 -0.98 -0.01 -8.39
C ALA A 191 -0.19 1.30 -8.53
N LEU A 192 -0.68 2.33 -7.86
CA LEU A 192 0.05 3.57 -7.62
C LEU A 192 0.35 3.63 -6.12
N GLY A 193 1.62 3.58 -5.75
CA GLY A 193 2.12 3.56 -4.38
C GLY A 193 1.63 4.75 -3.57
N LEU A 194 1.37 5.89 -4.23
CA LEU A 194 0.72 7.05 -3.61
C LEU A 194 -0.70 6.75 -3.10
N VAL A 195 -1.51 6.05 -3.91
CA VAL A 195 -2.89 5.67 -3.56
C VAL A 195 -2.89 4.46 -2.66
N THR A 196 -1.99 3.50 -2.91
CA THR A 196 -1.84 2.32 -2.09
C THR A 196 -1.39 2.67 -0.68
N ALA A 197 -0.48 3.63 -0.48
CA ALA A 197 -0.11 4.04 0.87
C ALA A 197 -1.34 4.45 1.70
N ASP A 198 -2.29 5.17 1.13
CA ASP A 198 -3.51 5.52 1.85
C ASP A 198 -4.48 4.33 1.99
N GLY A 199 -4.90 3.72 0.88
CA GLY A 199 -5.89 2.64 0.92
C GLY A 199 -5.41 1.38 1.62
N HIS A 200 -4.18 0.96 1.34
CA HIS A 200 -3.61 -0.26 1.89
C HIS A 200 -3.14 -0.07 3.33
N THR A 201 -2.36 0.97 3.63
CA THR A 201 -1.73 1.12 4.96
C THR A 201 -2.55 1.91 5.95
N LEU A 202 -3.53 2.71 5.53
CA LEU A 202 -4.35 3.48 6.47
C LEU A 202 -5.80 3.00 6.59
N LEU A 203 -6.33 2.33 5.58
CA LEU A 203 -7.74 1.92 5.55
C LEU A 203 -7.92 0.40 5.59
N HIS A 204 -7.06 -0.35 4.88
CA HIS A 204 -7.14 -1.81 4.83
C HIS A 204 -6.55 -2.46 6.10
N HIS A 205 -5.23 -2.41 6.32
CA HIS A 205 -4.60 -3.15 7.44
C HIS A 205 -5.19 -2.83 8.84
N PRO A 206 -5.54 -1.58 9.18
CA PRO A 206 -6.12 -1.32 10.51
C PRO A 206 -7.57 -1.81 10.65
N HIS A 207 -8.29 -2.04 9.54
CA HIS A 207 -9.74 -2.27 9.50
C HIS A 207 -10.13 -3.36 8.49
N THR A 208 -9.30 -4.39 8.33
CA THR A 208 -9.41 -5.47 7.34
C THR A 208 -10.85 -6.00 7.24
N GLN A 209 -11.38 -6.14 6.03
CA GLN A 209 -12.75 -6.61 5.72
C GLN A 209 -13.93 -5.76 6.21
N SER A 210 -13.71 -4.66 6.94
CA SER A 210 -14.79 -3.76 7.36
C SER A 210 -15.27 -2.82 6.25
N GLU A 211 -16.33 -2.04 6.50
CA GLU A 211 -16.84 -1.00 5.60
C GLU A 211 -15.82 0.13 5.32
N VAL A 212 -14.79 0.28 6.14
CA VAL A 212 -13.69 1.23 5.92
C VAL A 212 -12.67 0.69 4.92
N ASP A 213 -12.60 -0.64 4.77
CA ASP A 213 -11.61 -1.32 3.93
C ASP A 213 -11.94 -1.13 2.44
N ILE A 214 -11.33 -0.10 1.85
CA ILE A 214 -11.55 0.22 0.44
C ILE A 214 -10.95 -0.79 -0.54
N LYS A 215 -10.19 -1.81 -0.06
CA LYS A 215 -9.52 -2.78 -0.94
C LYS A 215 -10.51 -3.70 -1.66
N LYS A 216 -11.65 -4.02 -1.03
CA LYS A 216 -12.76 -4.77 -1.67
C LYS A 216 -13.19 -4.14 -2.99
N ASN A 217 -13.19 -2.81 -3.07
CA ASN A 217 -13.73 -2.08 -4.21
C ASN A 217 -12.74 -1.84 -5.35
N VAL A 218 -11.44 -2.07 -5.15
CA VAL A 218 -10.37 -1.70 -6.11
C VAL A 218 -10.41 -2.54 -7.40
N PHE A 219 -10.84 -3.81 -7.33
CA PHE A 219 -10.87 -4.73 -8.48
C PHE A 219 -12.28 -4.97 -9.04
N THR A 220 -13.31 -4.46 -8.37
CA THR A 220 -14.72 -4.67 -8.74
C THR A 220 -15.04 -4.23 -10.16
N MET A 221 -14.44 -3.12 -10.63
CA MET A 221 -14.65 -2.62 -11.98
C MET A 221 -14.26 -3.65 -13.05
N MET A 222 -13.13 -4.34 -12.89
CA MET A 222 -12.71 -5.38 -13.84
C MET A 222 -13.67 -6.58 -13.80
N MET A 223 -14.10 -6.98 -12.60
CA MET A 223 -15.01 -8.14 -12.44
C MET A 223 -16.40 -7.88 -13.02
N ARG A 224 -16.84 -6.61 -13.07
CA ARG A 224 -18.09 -6.16 -13.71
C ARG A 224 -18.06 -6.18 -15.24
N LEU A 225 -16.88 -6.30 -15.87
CA LEU A 225 -16.80 -6.42 -17.33
C LEU A 225 -17.14 -7.86 -17.78
N PRO A 226 -17.75 -8.04 -18.97
CA PRO A 226 -17.91 -9.36 -19.58
C PRO A 226 -16.58 -10.10 -19.66
N CYS A 227 -16.58 -11.41 -19.39
CA CYS A 227 -15.35 -12.22 -19.21
C CYS A 227 -14.32 -12.01 -20.34
N LEU A 228 -14.77 -12.10 -21.60
CA LEU A 228 -13.92 -11.92 -22.79
C LEU A 228 -13.32 -10.51 -22.91
N LEU A 229 -13.93 -9.51 -22.27
CA LEU A 229 -13.47 -8.12 -22.29
C LEU A 229 -12.58 -7.77 -21.10
N ARG A 230 -12.59 -8.56 -20.02
CA ARG A 230 -11.80 -8.28 -18.81
C ARG A 230 -10.33 -8.08 -19.14
N VAL A 231 -9.74 -9.05 -19.86
CA VAL A 231 -8.32 -9.01 -20.22
C VAL A 231 -7.97 -7.83 -21.14
N PRO A 232 -8.57 -7.69 -22.33
CA PRO A 232 -8.19 -6.62 -23.25
C PRO A 232 -8.51 -5.21 -22.70
N VAL A 233 -9.70 -4.99 -22.13
CA VAL A 233 -10.11 -3.67 -21.63
C VAL A 233 -9.27 -3.26 -20.42
N HIS A 234 -9.04 -4.17 -19.46
CA HIS A 234 -8.20 -3.85 -18.30
C HIS A 234 -6.74 -3.60 -18.70
N THR A 235 -6.21 -4.36 -19.66
CA THR A 235 -4.85 -4.13 -20.21
C THR A 235 -4.74 -2.75 -20.85
N ILE A 236 -5.68 -2.37 -21.72
CA ILE A 236 -5.69 -1.03 -22.34
C ILE A 236 -5.84 0.07 -21.29
N HIS A 237 -6.72 -0.14 -20.31
CA HIS A 237 -6.90 0.79 -19.21
C HIS A 237 -5.60 0.99 -18.43
N LYS A 238 -4.90 -0.09 -18.06
CA LYS A 238 -3.61 -0.03 -17.34
C LYS A 238 -2.49 0.56 -18.19
N PHE A 239 -2.51 0.34 -19.49
CA PHE A 239 -1.61 1.02 -20.42
C PHE A 239 -1.88 2.53 -20.43
N GLY A 240 -3.16 2.95 -20.52
CA GLY A 240 -3.55 4.35 -20.37
C GLY A 240 -3.10 4.95 -19.03
N HIS A 241 -3.23 4.20 -17.94
CA HIS A 241 -2.69 4.61 -16.63
C HIS A 241 -1.18 4.81 -16.67
N LEU A 242 -0.42 3.91 -17.28
CA LEU A 242 1.02 4.02 -17.41
C LEU A 242 1.42 5.30 -18.16
N VAL A 243 0.81 5.56 -19.32
CA VAL A 243 1.25 6.61 -20.24
C VAL A 243 0.67 7.98 -19.90
N THR A 244 -0.58 8.06 -19.44
CA THR A 244 -1.29 9.34 -19.20
C THR A 244 -1.86 9.46 -17.80
N GLY A 245 -2.64 8.47 -17.34
CA GLY A 245 -3.41 8.58 -16.09
C GLY A 245 -2.55 8.85 -14.86
N MET A 246 -1.44 8.11 -14.69
CA MET A 246 -0.54 8.25 -13.54
C MET A 246 0.32 9.52 -13.61
N PRO A 247 0.92 9.88 -14.76
CA PRO A 247 1.55 11.20 -14.91
C PRO A 247 0.62 12.36 -14.54
N ILE A 248 -0.62 12.36 -15.05
CA ILE A 248 -1.63 13.37 -14.72
C ILE A 248 -1.91 13.37 -13.21
N ARG A 249 -2.07 12.19 -12.60
CA ARG A 249 -2.34 12.07 -11.16
C ARG A 249 -1.18 12.61 -10.31
N ILE A 250 0.07 12.38 -10.69
CA ILE A 250 1.23 12.94 -9.98
C ILE A 250 1.21 14.47 -10.04
N VAL A 251 0.94 15.04 -11.23
CA VAL A 251 0.82 16.50 -11.41
C VAL A 251 -0.34 17.05 -10.59
N ASP A 252 -1.49 16.37 -10.59
CA ASP A 252 -2.66 16.75 -9.81
C ASP A 252 -2.36 16.75 -8.30
N VAL A 253 -1.70 15.72 -7.79
CA VAL A 253 -1.33 15.65 -6.36
C VAL A 253 -0.31 16.74 -6.00
N LEU A 254 0.63 17.06 -6.90
CA LEU A 254 1.53 18.20 -6.73
C LEU A 254 0.77 19.53 -6.69
N ARG A 255 -0.23 19.72 -7.56
CA ARG A 255 -1.09 20.91 -7.58
C ARG A 255 -1.93 21.01 -6.30
N ILE A 256 -2.55 19.92 -5.87
CA ILE A 256 -3.32 19.83 -4.63
C ILE A 256 -2.42 20.16 -3.43
N THR A 257 -1.20 19.60 -3.38
CA THR A 257 -0.24 19.88 -2.30
C THR A 257 0.14 21.35 -2.26
N ARG A 258 0.28 22.01 -3.42
CA ARG A 258 0.52 23.46 -3.50
C ARG A 258 -0.69 24.27 -3.04
N LYS A 259 -1.91 23.86 -3.44
CA LYS A 259 -3.16 24.56 -3.12
C LYS A 259 -3.53 24.47 -1.64
N ILE A 260 -3.48 23.26 -1.07
CA ILE A 260 -3.79 23.00 0.34
C ILE A 260 -2.67 23.53 1.24
N GLY A 261 -1.44 23.57 0.74
CA GLY A 261 -0.25 23.93 1.49
C GLY A 261 0.55 22.69 1.86
N VAL A 262 1.86 22.74 1.59
CA VAL A 262 2.79 21.63 1.87
C VAL A 262 2.87 21.32 3.38
N THR A 263 2.61 22.31 4.23
CA THR A 263 2.60 22.20 5.69
C THR A 263 1.54 21.20 6.16
N GLU A 264 0.36 21.23 5.55
CA GLU A 264 -0.78 20.40 5.93
C GLU A 264 -0.60 18.92 5.62
N VAL A 265 0.12 18.60 4.54
CA VAL A 265 0.26 17.21 4.05
C VAL A 265 1.64 16.63 4.33
N TYR A 266 2.69 17.46 4.28
CA TYR A 266 4.09 17.03 4.38
C TYR A 266 4.89 17.79 5.44
N GLY A 267 4.31 18.79 6.09
CA GLY A 267 5.01 19.71 7.00
C GLY A 267 5.98 20.67 6.28
N THR A 268 6.80 20.16 5.35
CA THR A 268 7.77 20.96 4.58
C THR A 268 8.01 20.38 3.18
N TRP A 269 8.46 21.22 2.24
CA TRP A 269 8.90 20.75 0.91
C TRP A 269 10.08 19.78 0.98
N ARG A 270 10.98 19.94 1.96
CA ARG A 270 12.09 19.01 2.19
C ARG A 270 11.61 17.58 2.42
N ASN A 271 10.43 17.41 3.01
CA ASN A 271 9.81 16.10 3.23
C ASN A 271 8.97 15.61 2.04
N ALA A 272 8.36 16.54 1.30
CA ALA A 272 7.56 16.22 0.12
C ALA A 272 8.40 15.76 -1.07
N ILE A 273 9.54 16.42 -1.31
CA ILE A 273 10.37 16.22 -2.51
C ILE A 273 10.77 14.75 -2.71
N PRO A 274 11.32 14.01 -1.72
CA PRO A 274 11.72 12.62 -1.93
C PRO A 274 10.58 11.70 -2.36
N HIS A 275 9.38 11.93 -1.83
CA HIS A 275 8.20 11.14 -2.17
C HIS A 275 7.78 11.37 -3.62
N PHE A 276 7.66 12.64 -4.04
CA PHE A 276 7.37 12.99 -5.43
C PHE A 276 8.48 12.57 -6.39
N ALA A 277 9.74 12.72 -5.99
CA ALA A 277 10.89 12.29 -6.77
C ALA A 277 10.83 10.79 -7.04
N GLY A 278 10.47 9.97 -6.04
CA GLY A 278 10.28 8.53 -6.24
C GLY A 278 9.13 8.21 -7.20
N SER A 279 7.97 8.86 -7.05
CA SER A 279 6.83 8.64 -7.96
C SER A 279 7.17 9.06 -9.40
N VAL A 280 7.81 10.22 -9.58
CA VAL A 280 8.22 10.73 -10.90
C VAL A 280 9.31 9.84 -11.52
N ALA A 281 10.35 9.48 -10.75
CA ALA A 281 11.46 8.68 -11.25
C ALA A 281 10.98 7.31 -11.74
N LEU A 282 10.07 6.65 -11.02
CA LEU A 282 9.54 5.37 -11.47
C LEU A 282 8.68 5.51 -12.73
N ARG A 283 7.89 6.59 -12.87
CA ARG A 283 7.15 6.81 -14.11
C ARG A 283 8.05 7.12 -15.29
N LEU A 284 9.09 7.92 -15.09
CA LEU A 284 10.11 8.15 -16.11
C LEU A 284 10.83 6.86 -16.50
N LEU A 285 11.09 5.96 -15.54
CA LEU A 285 11.68 4.65 -15.82
C LEU A 285 10.75 3.82 -16.72
N LEU A 286 9.48 3.64 -16.34
CA LEU A 286 8.55 2.77 -17.09
C LEU A 286 8.21 3.33 -18.49
N ILE A 287 8.06 4.66 -18.61
CA ILE A 287 7.84 5.32 -19.91
C ILE A 287 9.13 5.30 -20.73
N GLY A 288 10.28 5.53 -20.10
CA GLY A 288 11.59 5.47 -20.73
C GLY A 288 11.87 4.09 -21.33
N GLU A 289 11.49 3.02 -20.63
CA GLU A 289 11.58 1.65 -21.14
C GLU A 289 10.69 1.45 -22.37
N LEU A 290 9.42 1.87 -22.31
CA LEU A 290 8.53 1.84 -23.47
C LEU A 290 9.16 2.53 -24.69
N VAL A 291 9.65 3.75 -24.50
CA VAL A 291 10.29 4.53 -25.58
C VAL A 291 11.55 3.83 -26.08
N THR A 292 12.39 3.31 -25.18
CA THR A 292 13.64 2.65 -25.54
C THR A 292 13.39 1.41 -26.41
N TYR A 293 12.46 0.55 -26.00
CA TYR A 293 12.11 -0.64 -26.78
C TYR A 293 11.44 -0.31 -28.11
N ALA A 294 10.61 0.73 -28.14
CA ALA A 294 10.00 1.21 -29.38
C ALA A 294 11.06 1.72 -30.37
N LEU A 295 12.01 2.55 -29.90
CA LEU A 295 13.10 3.08 -30.72
C LEU A 295 14.09 2.00 -31.17
N ALA A 296 14.28 0.95 -30.36
CA ALA A 296 15.09 -0.22 -30.73
C ALA A 296 14.40 -1.17 -31.72
N GLY A 297 13.14 -0.90 -32.12
CA GLY A 297 12.37 -1.78 -33.01
C GLY A 297 11.90 -3.08 -32.33
N ASP A 298 12.05 -3.23 -31.02
CA ASP A 298 11.70 -4.42 -30.23
C ASP A 298 10.50 -4.17 -29.32
N PHE A 299 9.52 -3.41 -29.83
CA PHE A 299 8.30 -3.08 -29.09
C PHE A 299 7.55 -4.33 -28.59
N LEU A 300 7.60 -5.44 -29.35
CA LEU A 300 6.96 -6.69 -28.96
C LEU A 300 7.46 -7.20 -27.61
N SER A 301 8.76 -7.07 -27.33
CA SER A 301 9.33 -7.46 -26.04
C SER A 301 8.79 -6.63 -24.89
N TRP A 302 8.69 -5.32 -25.09
CA TRP A 302 8.10 -4.43 -24.11
C TRP A 302 6.60 -4.71 -23.91
N ALA A 303 5.85 -4.91 -24.99
CA ALA A 303 4.41 -5.14 -24.90
C ALA A 303 4.10 -6.46 -24.19
N THR A 304 4.82 -7.53 -24.54
CA THR A 304 4.62 -8.85 -23.93
C THR A 304 5.06 -8.88 -22.46
N GLN A 305 6.16 -8.22 -22.07
CA GLN A 305 6.56 -8.15 -20.65
C GLN A 305 5.61 -7.28 -19.84
N PHE A 306 5.08 -6.20 -20.43
CA PHE A 306 4.02 -5.38 -19.82
C PHE A 306 2.77 -6.22 -19.53
N VAL A 307 2.22 -6.91 -20.54
CA VAL A 307 1.01 -7.73 -20.40
C VAL A 307 1.23 -8.85 -19.39
N ALA A 308 2.32 -9.62 -19.52
CA ALA A 308 2.60 -10.74 -18.63
C ALA A 308 2.80 -10.29 -17.18
N THR A 309 3.55 -9.21 -16.95
CA THR A 309 3.76 -8.66 -15.60
C THR A 309 2.45 -8.16 -15.01
N LEU A 310 1.67 -7.41 -15.79
CA LEU A 310 0.40 -6.86 -15.35
C LEU A 310 -0.53 -7.97 -14.86
N TRP A 311 -0.71 -9.04 -15.65
CA TRP A 311 -1.65 -10.09 -15.31
C TRP A 311 -1.16 -10.98 -14.19
N ILE A 312 0.11 -11.38 -14.18
CA ILE A 312 0.65 -12.16 -13.06
C ILE A 312 0.57 -11.35 -11.76
N SER A 313 0.91 -10.06 -11.80
CA SER A 313 0.79 -9.20 -10.61
C SER A 313 -0.66 -8.99 -10.20
N THR A 314 -1.58 -8.84 -11.16
CA THR A 314 -3.01 -8.70 -10.88
C THR A 314 -3.53 -9.97 -10.23
N PHE A 315 -3.20 -11.15 -10.75
CA PHE A 315 -3.61 -12.42 -10.15
C PHE A 315 -3.01 -12.62 -8.77
N LEU A 316 -1.72 -12.31 -8.56
CA LEU A 316 -1.09 -12.40 -7.24
C LEU A 316 -1.72 -11.45 -6.20
N ILE A 317 -2.30 -10.33 -6.63
CA ILE A 317 -2.96 -9.37 -5.74
C ILE A 317 -4.45 -9.71 -5.59
N VAL A 318 -5.13 -10.16 -6.63
CA VAL A 318 -6.56 -10.51 -6.61
C VAL A 318 -6.77 -11.86 -5.91
N SER A 319 -5.99 -12.90 -6.23
CA SER A 319 -5.80 -13.99 -5.29
C SER A 319 -5.15 -13.40 -4.03
N SER A 320 -5.40 -13.76 -2.79
CA SER A 320 -5.19 -12.94 -1.56
C SER A 320 -6.36 -12.04 -1.18
N HIS A 321 -7.41 -11.95 -2.02
CA HIS A 321 -8.70 -11.39 -1.65
C HIS A 321 -9.79 -12.31 -2.19
N ASP A 322 -10.49 -13.02 -1.32
CA ASP A 322 -11.74 -13.61 -1.74
C ASP A 322 -12.79 -12.51 -1.91
N PHE A 323 -13.54 -12.55 -3.00
CA PHE A 323 -14.65 -11.64 -3.30
C PHE A 323 -16.01 -12.35 -3.25
N GLU A 324 -16.03 -13.67 -3.07
CA GLU A 324 -17.21 -14.52 -3.22
C GLU A 324 -17.51 -15.44 -2.02
N GLU A 325 -16.64 -15.55 -1.01
CA GLU A 325 -17.03 -16.23 0.23
C GLU A 325 -18.07 -15.39 0.99
N ASP A 326 -19.32 -15.87 0.98
CA ASP A 326 -20.25 -15.63 2.09
C ASP A 326 -19.49 -16.02 3.35
N THR A 327 -19.23 -15.05 4.22
CA THR A 327 -18.56 -15.28 5.51
C THR A 327 -19.13 -16.54 6.11
N ASP A 328 -18.29 -17.57 6.34
CA ASP A 328 -18.67 -18.69 7.18
C ASP A 328 -19.12 -18.08 8.52
N GLU A 329 -20.44 -17.93 8.70
CA GLU A 329 -21.05 -17.33 9.89
C GLU A 329 -20.54 -18.03 11.16
N HIS A 330 -20.05 -19.27 11.01
CA HIS A 330 -19.57 -20.13 12.08
C HIS A 330 -18.15 -19.83 12.58
N ALA A 331 -17.29 -19.12 11.84
CA ALA A 331 -15.94 -18.78 12.32
C ALA A 331 -15.90 -17.50 13.16
N ALA A 332 -16.89 -16.61 12.96
CA ALA A 332 -17.00 -15.34 13.67
C ALA A 332 -17.65 -15.44 15.06
N ASP A 333 -18.44 -16.50 15.32
CA ASP A 333 -19.21 -16.64 16.56
C ASP A 333 -18.36 -16.95 17.81
N ASP A 334 -17.13 -17.47 17.66
CA ASP A 334 -16.25 -17.87 18.78
C ASP A 334 -15.06 -16.91 19.03
N ALA A 335 -14.82 -15.92 18.16
CA ALA A 335 -13.69 -15.00 18.27
C ALA A 335 -14.09 -13.71 19.03
N ASP A 336 -13.25 -13.19 19.95
CA ASP A 336 -13.48 -11.86 20.57
C ASP A 336 -13.40 -10.80 19.45
N PRO A 337 -14.54 -10.22 19.00
CA PRO A 337 -14.55 -9.34 17.84
C PRO A 337 -13.86 -8.00 18.12
N GLN A 338 -13.53 -7.73 19.39
CA GLN A 338 -12.84 -6.53 19.83
C GLN A 338 -11.33 -6.73 20.02
N ASP A 339 -10.80 -7.96 19.98
CA ASP A 339 -9.35 -8.21 19.89
C ASP A 339 -8.89 -7.99 18.45
N TRP A 340 -8.24 -6.85 18.20
CA TRP A 340 -7.73 -6.50 16.88
C TRP A 340 -6.82 -7.59 16.29
N GLY A 341 -5.99 -8.23 17.12
CA GLY A 341 -5.06 -9.25 16.64
C GLY A 341 -5.78 -10.51 16.17
N ILE A 342 -6.80 -10.95 16.91
CA ILE A 342 -7.63 -12.10 16.50
C ILE A 342 -8.43 -11.75 15.26
N HIS A 343 -9.11 -10.60 15.25
CA HIS A 343 -9.84 -10.10 14.08
C HIS A 343 -8.95 -10.02 12.85
N GLN A 344 -7.69 -9.60 12.96
CA GLN A 344 -6.78 -9.61 11.82
C GLN A 344 -6.48 -11.01 11.30
N LEU A 345 -6.42 -12.04 12.14
CA LEU A 345 -6.17 -13.41 11.70
C LEU A 345 -7.42 -14.08 11.14
N THR A 346 -8.60 -13.77 11.68
CA THR A 346 -9.87 -14.35 11.21
C THR A 346 -10.32 -13.71 9.91
N GLU A 347 -10.11 -12.39 9.75
CA GLU A 347 -10.54 -11.64 8.57
C GLU A 347 -9.46 -11.50 7.49
N ALA A 348 -8.19 -11.83 7.80
CA ALA A 348 -7.18 -11.98 6.76
C ALA A 348 -7.40 -13.31 6.05
N TYR A 349 -8.23 -13.31 5.00
CA TYR A 349 -8.41 -14.47 4.13
C TYR A 349 -7.06 -14.88 3.52
N ASP A 350 -6.48 -15.97 4.04
CA ASP A 350 -5.46 -16.73 3.33
C ASP A 350 -6.19 -17.60 2.31
N LEU A 351 -6.03 -17.32 1.01
CA LEU A 351 -6.56 -18.23 0.01
C LEU A 351 -5.89 -19.60 0.15
N LYS A 352 -6.71 -20.63 0.38
CA LYS A 352 -6.46 -21.90 -0.29
C LYS A 352 -6.72 -21.66 -1.77
N VAL A 353 -5.76 -21.97 -2.63
CA VAL A 353 -6.02 -22.08 -4.07
C VAL A 353 -6.87 -23.35 -4.27
N ILE A 354 -8.15 -23.25 -3.95
CA ILE A 354 -9.18 -24.17 -4.42
C ILE A 354 -9.61 -23.61 -5.77
N GLY A 355 -9.44 -24.43 -6.80
CA GLY A 355 -9.98 -24.30 -8.16
C GLY A 355 -10.55 -22.97 -8.64
N ASN A 356 -10.08 -22.55 -9.81
CA ASN A 356 -10.82 -21.58 -10.59
C ASN A 356 -12.19 -22.17 -10.98
N ARG A 357 -13.30 -21.70 -10.41
CA ARG A 357 -14.69 -22.11 -10.72
C ARG A 357 -15.06 -22.14 -12.22
N TYR A 358 -14.28 -21.47 -13.07
CA TYR A 358 -14.50 -21.43 -14.52
C TYR A 358 -13.51 -22.34 -15.29
N VAL A 359 -12.67 -23.11 -14.59
CA VAL A 359 -11.65 -24.01 -15.14
C VAL A 359 -11.67 -25.38 -14.44
N ASP A 360 -11.84 -25.42 -13.12
CA ASP A 360 -12.36 -26.56 -12.35
C ASP A 360 -13.90 -26.55 -12.41
#